data_AF-A0A835IIW9-F1
#
_entry.id   AF-A0A835IIW9-F1
#
_cell.length_a   1.000
_cell.length_b   1.000
_cell.length_c   1.000
_cell.angle_alpha   90.00
_cell.angle_beta   90.00
_cell.angle_gamma   90.00
#
_symmetry.space_group_name_H-M   'P 1'
#
loop_
_entity.id
_entity.type
_entity.pdbx_description
1 polymer ?
#
loop_
_entity_poly.entity_id
_entity_poly.type
_entity_poly.pdbx_seq_one_letter_code
_entity_poly.pdbx_strand_id
1 'polypeptide(L)'
;MGVLAVILNKAGVSLGWMYLAMGVFIGSAVIPIVFMLLWRKANSIGAILGTIIGCILGIITWLTVTRIEYGRINLDTTGRNAPMLAGNLVYILTGGAIHAVCSFLWPQNYDWETTKQITMVEKEKSQLPAEEFREERLMKAKTWIVKWGPTTK
;
A
#
# COMPACT_ATOMS: atom_id res chain seq x y z
N MET A 1 -12.07 -13.17 -8.24
CA MET A 1 -10.72 -13.07 -8.82
C MET A 1 -10.59 -13.70 -10.22
N GLY A 2 -11.22 -14.84 -10.51
CA GLY A 2 -11.12 -15.48 -11.84
C GLY A 2 -11.66 -14.65 -13.03
N VAL A 3 -12.80 -13.97 -12.86
CA VAL A 3 -13.41 -13.16 -13.95
C VAL A 3 -12.50 -12.02 -14.40
N LEU A 4 -11.86 -11.32 -13.47
CA LEU A 4 -10.90 -10.25 -13.77
C LEU A 4 -9.67 -10.81 -14.49
N ALA A 5 -9.15 -11.96 -14.06
CA ALA A 5 -8.02 -12.62 -14.71
C ALA A 5 -8.35 -13.04 -16.17
N VAL A 6 -9.57 -13.50 -16.43
CA VAL A 6 -10.04 -13.83 -17.80
C VAL A 6 -10.14 -12.57 -18.67
N ILE A 7 -10.62 -11.45 -18.11
CA ILE A 7 -10.68 -10.17 -18.82
C ILE A 7 -9.27 -9.64 -19.14
N LEU A 8 -8.34 -9.72 -18.18
CA LEU A 8 -6.94 -9.32 -18.36
C LEU A 8 -6.20 -10.22 -19.37
N ASN A 9 -6.50 -11.53 -19.37
CA ASN A 9 -5.96 -12.45 -20.36
C ASN A 9 -6.48 -12.14 -21.77
N LYS A 10 -7.76 -11.78 -21.92
CA LYS A 10 -8.30 -11.24 -23.19
C LYS A 10 -7.67 -9.91 -23.60
N ALA A 11 -7.24 -9.08 -22.66
CA ALA A 11 -6.51 -7.84 -22.91
C ALA A 11 -5.02 -8.05 -23.25
N GLY A 12 -4.56 -9.31 -23.32
CA GLY A 12 -3.17 -9.67 -23.64
C GLY A 12 -2.20 -9.59 -22.45
N VAL A 13 -2.70 -9.32 -21.23
CA VAL A 13 -1.87 -9.22 -20.03
C VAL A 13 -1.63 -10.61 -19.45
N SER A 14 -0.36 -11.02 -19.38
CA SER A 14 0.04 -12.27 -18.75
C SER A 14 0.00 -12.15 -17.23
N LEU A 15 -0.32 -13.25 -16.52
CA LEU A 15 -0.24 -13.28 -15.05
C LEU A 15 1.17 -12.90 -14.56
N GLY A 16 2.21 -13.35 -15.27
CA GLY A 16 3.61 -13.01 -14.95
C GLY A 16 3.87 -11.49 -15.01
N TRP A 17 3.36 -10.82 -16.04
CA TRP A 17 3.44 -9.36 -16.14
C TRP A 17 2.76 -8.70 -14.94
N MET A 18 1.56 -9.14 -14.57
CA MET A 18 0.81 -8.58 -13.43
C MET A 18 1.54 -8.74 -12.11
N TYR A 19 2.09 -9.93 -11.84
CA TYR A 19 2.82 -10.20 -10.60
C TYR A 19 4.06 -9.32 -10.47
N LEU A 20 4.81 -9.15 -11.55
CA LEU A 20 5.98 -8.28 -11.53
C LEU A 20 5.56 -6.80 -11.43
N ALA A 21 4.49 -6.40 -12.12
CA ALA A 21 4.01 -5.01 -12.14
C ALA A 21 3.47 -4.57 -10.78
N MET A 22 2.84 -5.48 -10.03
CA MET A 22 2.45 -5.25 -8.64
C MET A 22 3.62 -4.77 -7.78
N GLY A 23 4.82 -5.32 -8.01
CA GLY A 23 6.05 -4.88 -7.34
C GLY A 23 6.32 -3.39 -7.54
N VAL A 24 6.16 -2.90 -8.78
CA VAL A 24 6.44 -1.50 -9.18
C VAL A 24 5.35 -0.56 -8.65
N PHE A 25 4.13 -1.05 -8.44
CA PHE A 25 3.04 -0.20 -7.94
C PHE A 25 2.96 -0.14 -6.42
N ILE A 26 3.33 -1.19 -5.68
CA ILE A 26 3.03 -1.32 -4.24
C ILE A 26 4.27 -1.40 -3.34
N GLY A 27 5.36 -2.00 -3.80
CA GLY A 27 6.57 -2.25 -3.00
C GLY A 27 7.31 -1.05 -2.36
N SER A 28 6.99 0.23 -2.66
CA SER A 28 7.76 1.39 -2.16
C SER A 28 7.48 1.63 -0.69
N ALA A 29 6.33 1.15 -0.21
CA ALA A 29 5.93 1.22 1.18
C ALA A 29 6.58 0.16 2.08
N VAL A 30 7.18 -0.87 1.49
CA VAL A 30 7.68 -2.02 2.27
C VAL A 30 8.79 -1.59 3.23
N ILE A 31 9.83 -0.91 2.75
CA ILE A 31 10.94 -0.47 3.62
C ILE A 31 10.50 0.62 4.62
N PRO A 32 9.72 1.65 4.22
CA PRO A 32 9.16 2.61 5.18
C PRO A 32 8.33 1.96 6.30
N ILE A 33 7.51 0.95 6.00
CA ILE A 33 6.74 0.23 7.01
C ILE A 33 7.67 -0.53 7.96
N VAL A 34 8.65 -1.26 7.42
CA VAL A 34 9.63 -2.02 8.22
C VAL A 34 10.40 -1.08 9.16
N PHE A 35 10.82 0.09 8.68
CA PHE A 35 11.53 1.07 9.51
C PHE A 35 10.62 1.67 10.57
N MET A 36 9.37 2.01 10.26
CA MET A 36 8.43 2.49 11.28
C MET A 36 8.18 1.45 12.40
N LEU A 37 8.21 0.15 12.06
CA LEU A 37 8.02 -0.92 13.05
C LEU A 37 9.28 -1.21 13.88
N LEU A 38 10.45 -1.25 13.25
CA LEU A 38 11.70 -1.70 13.88
C LEU A 38 12.58 -0.57 14.40
N TRP A 39 12.41 0.65 13.90
CA TRP A 39 13.29 1.77 14.18
C TRP A 39 12.57 2.88 14.92
N ARG A 40 12.85 3.00 16.23
CA ARG A 40 12.25 4.00 17.13
C ARG A 40 12.38 5.45 16.66
N LYS A 41 13.44 5.78 15.90
CA LYS A 41 13.69 7.13 15.39
C LYS A 41 13.01 7.39 14.03
N ALA A 42 12.35 6.40 13.43
CA ALA A 42 11.69 6.55 12.15
C ALA A 42 10.67 7.69 12.18
N ASN A 43 10.72 8.55 11.15
CA ASN A 43 9.85 9.71 11.04
C ASN A 43 8.67 9.44 10.10
N SER A 44 7.46 9.78 10.55
CA SER A 44 6.22 9.64 9.77
C SER A 44 6.25 10.44 8.46
N ILE A 45 6.75 11.68 8.49
CA ILE A 45 6.88 12.53 7.29
C ILE A 45 7.87 11.90 6.30
N GLY A 46 8.99 11.39 6.81
CA GLY A 46 9.98 10.69 6.00
C GLY A 46 9.41 9.42 5.34
N ALA A 47 8.52 8.70 6.02
CA ALA A 47 7.90 7.50 5.48
C ALA A 47 6.95 7.81 4.32
N ILE A 48 6.17 8.89 4.44
CA ILE A 48 5.24 9.37 3.40
C ILE A 48 6.03 9.90 2.19
N LEU A 49 7.05 10.73 2.43
CA LEU A 49 7.90 11.24 1.35
C LEU A 49 8.66 10.11 0.65
N GLY A 50 9.20 9.16 1.42
CA GLY A 50 9.90 7.99 0.88
C GLY A 50 9.00 7.14 -0.01
N THR A 51 7.77 6.86 0.42
CA THR A 51 6.80 6.11 -0.40
C THR A 51 6.45 6.82 -1.69
N ILE A 52 6.10 8.11 -1.61
CA ILE A 52 5.65 8.87 -2.79
C ILE A 52 6.80 9.06 -3.79
N ILE A 53 7.95 9.52 -3.32
CA ILE A 53 9.10 9.81 -4.20
C ILE A 53 9.67 8.49 -4.75
N GLY A 54 9.81 7.45 -3.92
CA GLY A 54 10.24 6.14 -4.38
C GLY A 54 9.29 5.58 -5.44
N CYS A 55 7.99 5.84 -5.30
CA CYS A 55 6.99 5.43 -6.28
C CYS A 55 7.16 6.09 -7.65
N ILE A 56 7.28 7.41 -7.64
CA ILE A 56 7.47 8.18 -8.87
C ILE A 56 8.78 7.78 -9.56
N LEU A 57 9.88 7.69 -8.81
CA LEU A 57 11.20 7.33 -9.36
C LEU A 57 11.24 5.90 -9.93
N GLY A 58 10.57 4.95 -9.28
CA GLY A 58 10.47 3.58 -9.78
C GLY A 58 9.70 3.47 -11.09
N ILE A 59 8.56 4.16 -11.20
CA ILE A 59 7.77 4.19 -12.44
C ILE A 59 8.56 4.86 -13.58
N ILE A 60 9.21 6.00 -13.29
CA ILE A 60 10.07 6.67 -14.27
C ILE A 60 11.17 5.72 -14.73
N THR A 61 11.89 5.09 -13.80
CA THR A 61 12.97 4.16 -14.14
C THR A 61 12.46 2.98 -14.97
N TRP A 62 11.33 2.39 -14.59
CA TRP A 62 10.73 1.27 -15.31
C TRP A 62 10.43 1.62 -16.77
N LEU A 63 9.77 2.76 -17.01
CA LEU A 63 9.42 3.21 -18.36
C LEU A 63 10.63 3.69 -19.15
N THR A 64 11.57 4.38 -18.51
CA THR A 64 12.80 4.86 -19.13
C THR A 64 13.70 3.72 -19.57
N VAL A 65 13.94 2.72 -18.70
CA VAL A 65 14.73 1.53 -19.06
C VAL A 65 14.03 0.75 -20.17
N THR A 66 12.70 0.63 -20.13
CA THR A 66 11.95 0.01 -21.23
C THR A 66 12.18 0.73 -22.56
N ARG A 67 12.18 2.07 -22.54
CA ARG A 67 12.38 2.89 -23.75
C ARG A 67 13.81 2.80 -24.28
N ILE A 68 14.81 2.81 -23.40
CA ILE A 68 16.22 2.74 -23.77
C ILE A 68 16.55 1.36 -24.36
N GLU A 69 16.13 0.30 -23.69
CA GLU A 69 16.51 -1.07 -24.06
C GLU A 69 15.78 -1.58 -25.31
N TYR A 70 14.49 -1.22 -25.46
CA TYR A 70 13.64 -1.79 -26.50
C TYR A 70 13.12 -0.78 -27.53
N GLY A 71 13.41 0.52 -27.37
CA GLY A 71 13.00 1.58 -28.30
C GLY A 71 11.50 1.86 -28.38
N ARG A 72 10.65 1.07 -27.70
CA ARG A 72 9.19 1.17 -27.69
C ARG A 72 8.61 0.76 -26.33
N ILE A 73 7.54 1.42 -25.92
CA ILE A 73 6.82 1.11 -24.67
C ILE A 73 5.52 0.43 -25.05
N ASN A 74 5.41 -0.86 -24.76
CA ASN A 74 4.18 -1.64 -24.86
C ASN A 74 4.19 -2.78 -23.83
N LEU A 75 3.13 -3.57 -23.81
CA LEU A 75 2.96 -4.63 -22.82
C LEU A 75 4.07 -5.69 -22.87
N ASP A 76 4.54 -6.04 -24.07
CA ASP A 76 5.61 -7.01 -24.26
C ASP A 76 6.97 -6.49 -23.80
N THR A 77 7.27 -5.21 -24.01
CA THR A 77 8.56 -4.61 -23.65
C THR A 77 8.62 -4.22 -22.19
N THR A 78 7.53 -3.68 -21.63
CA THR A 78 7.42 -3.36 -20.20
C THR A 78 7.45 -4.61 -19.33
N GLY A 79 6.96 -5.74 -19.84
CA GLY A 79 6.98 -7.03 -19.16
C GLY A 79 8.30 -7.77 -19.12
N ARG A 80 9.36 -7.23 -19.75
CA ARG A 80 10.66 -7.89 -19.76
C ARG A 80 11.34 -7.81 -18.40
N ASN A 81 12.13 -8.83 -18.08
CA ASN A 81 12.77 -8.92 -16.77
C ASN A 81 13.69 -7.74 -16.47
N ALA A 82 14.44 -7.23 -17.45
CA ALA A 82 15.37 -6.12 -17.26
C ALA A 82 14.68 -4.82 -16.79
N PRO A 83 13.66 -4.27 -17.50
CA PRO A 83 12.98 -3.07 -17.03
C PRO A 83 12.21 -3.30 -15.73
N MET A 84 11.58 -4.47 -15.55
CA MET A 84 10.87 -4.79 -14.31
C MET A 84 11.81 -4.85 -13.11
N LEU A 85 12.98 -5.48 -13.27
CA LEU A 85 14.00 -5.56 -12.23
C LEU A 85 14.54 -4.17 -11.88
N ALA A 86 14.89 -3.37 -12.89
CA ALA A 86 15.43 -2.03 -12.68
C ALA A 86 14.41 -1.12 -11.97
N GLY A 87 13.16 -1.14 -12.42
CA GLY A 87 12.05 -0.42 -11.80
C GLY A 87 11.87 -0.83 -10.34
N ASN A 88 11.67 -2.12 -10.08
CA ASN A 88 11.45 -2.65 -8.73
C ASN A 88 12.61 -2.36 -7.77
N LEU A 89 13.86 -2.46 -8.26
CA LEU A 89 15.04 -2.22 -7.43
C LEU A 89 15.16 -0.75 -7.04
N VAL A 90 15.09 0.16 -8.02
CA VAL A 90 15.16 1.60 -7.75
C VAL A 90 14.01 2.02 -6.82
N TYR A 91 12.83 1.48 -7.07
CA TYR A 91 11.63 1.76 -6.31
C TYR A 91 11.75 1.41 -4.80
N ILE A 92 12.30 0.23 -4.47
CA ILE A 92 12.52 -0.18 -3.07
C ILE A 92 13.67 0.61 -2.44
N LEU A 93 14.79 0.75 -3.15
CA LEU A 93 16.00 1.38 -2.61
C LEU A 93 15.81 2.88 -2.37
N THR A 94 15.19 3.59 -3.30
CA THR A 94 14.98 5.04 -3.16
C THR A 94 13.97 5.36 -2.08
N GLY A 95 12.86 4.61 -1.99
CA GLY A 95 11.89 4.80 -0.91
C GLY A 95 12.48 4.54 0.47
N GLY A 96 13.29 3.49 0.61
CA GLY A 96 14.03 3.19 1.83
C GLY A 96 15.10 4.24 2.17
N ALA A 97 15.89 4.67 1.18
CA ALA A 97 16.95 5.65 1.37
C ALA A 97 16.41 7.01 1.81
N ILE A 98 15.34 7.50 1.15
CA ILE A 98 14.71 8.78 1.52
C ILE A 98 14.16 8.71 2.93
N HIS A 99 13.45 7.63 3.28
CA HIS A 99 12.94 7.46 4.63
C HIS A 99 14.06 7.37 5.67
N ALA A 100 15.16 6.67 5.37
CA ALA A 100 16.34 6.61 6.23
C ALA A 100 16.92 8.00 6.48
N VAL A 101 17.20 8.75 5.42
CA VAL A 101 17.80 10.09 5.48
C VAL A 101 16.89 11.04 6.26
N CYS A 102 15.59 11.08 5.96
CA CYS A 102 14.64 11.91 6.69
C CYS A 102 14.55 11.52 8.17
N SER A 103 14.66 10.24 8.50
CA SER A 103 14.62 9.76 9.89
C SER A 103 15.91 10.05 10.67
N PHE A 104 17.05 10.15 9.98
CA PHE A 104 18.30 10.64 10.58
C PHE A 104 18.28 12.15 10.83
N LEU A 105 17.73 12.93 9.90
CA LEU A 105 17.65 14.39 10.01
C LEU A 105 16.61 14.85 11.04
N TRP A 106 15.43 14.21 11.07
CA TRP A 106 14.33 14.54 11.97
C TRP A 106 13.80 13.29 12.68
N PRO A 107 14.51 12.78 13.69
CA PRO A 107 14.10 11.57 14.40
C PRO A 107 12.86 11.81 15.26
N GLN A 108 11.83 10.96 15.14
CA GLN A 108 10.57 11.13 15.88
C GLN A 108 10.44 10.36 17.21
N ASN A 109 11.44 9.55 17.61
CA ASN A 109 11.49 8.82 18.90
C ASN A 109 10.13 8.29 19.39
N TYR A 110 9.37 7.62 18.53
CA TYR A 110 8.00 7.20 18.82
C TYR A 110 7.96 6.14 19.93
N ASP A 111 7.00 6.26 20.86
CA ASP A 111 6.75 5.30 21.92
C ASP A 111 5.36 4.66 21.76
N TRP A 112 5.34 3.32 21.78
CA TRP A 112 4.16 2.49 21.53
C TRP A 112 3.13 2.56 22.67
N GLU A 113 3.43 3.24 23.77
CA GLU A 113 2.50 3.44 24.89
C GLU A 113 1.15 4.03 24.44
N THR A 114 1.17 4.98 23.50
CA THR A 114 -0.06 5.54 22.93
C THR A 114 -0.86 4.50 22.12
N THR A 115 -0.19 3.59 21.42
CA THR A 115 -0.85 2.50 20.67
C THR A 115 -1.48 1.48 21.62
N LYS A 116 -0.85 1.20 22.78
CA LYS A 116 -1.38 0.28 23.80
C LYS A 116 -2.66 0.78 24.47
N GLN A 117 -2.88 2.10 24.48
CA GLN A 117 -4.08 2.73 25.04
C GLN A 117 -5.30 2.66 24.10
N ILE A 118 -5.14 2.17 22.87
CA ILE A 118 -6.25 2.02 21.93
C ILE A 118 -7.17 0.89 22.42
N THR A 119 -8.35 1.26 22.90
CA THR A 119 -9.37 0.31 23.36
C THR A 119 -9.91 -0.50 22.17
N MET A 120 -9.88 -1.83 22.29
CA MET A 120 -10.51 -2.73 21.34
C MET A 120 -12.02 -2.48 21.30
N VAL A 121 -12.59 -2.31 20.10
CA VAL A 121 -14.03 -2.09 19.87
C VAL A 121 -14.92 -3.16 20.52
N GLU A 122 -14.40 -4.38 20.72
CA GLU A 122 -15.14 -5.44 21.43
C GLU A 122 -15.39 -5.15 22.92
N LYS A 123 -14.53 -4.37 23.59
CA LYS A 123 -14.76 -3.95 24.98
C LYS A 123 -15.90 -2.93 25.09
N GLU A 124 -16.16 -2.18 24.03
CA GLU A 124 -17.17 -1.10 23.99
C GLU A 124 -18.60 -1.63 23.96
N LYS A 125 -18.84 -2.87 23.47
CA LYS A 125 -20.16 -3.52 23.51
C LYS A 125 -20.77 -3.62 24.91
N SER A 126 -19.93 -3.57 25.96
CA SER A 126 -20.36 -3.65 27.35
C SER A 126 -20.83 -2.31 27.95
N GLN A 127 -20.60 -1.18 27.27
CA GLN A 127 -20.83 0.17 27.82
C GLN A 127 -21.87 1.00 27.05
N LEU A 128 -22.52 0.44 26.02
CA LEU A 128 -23.55 1.14 25.28
C LEU A 128 -24.80 1.31 26.16
N PRO A 129 -25.37 2.53 26.28
CA PRO A 129 -26.59 2.74 27.05
C PRO A 129 -27.74 1.89 26.48
N ALA A 130 -28.63 1.39 27.33
CA ALA A 130 -29.76 0.54 26.94
C ALA A 130 -30.62 1.13 25.80
N GLU A 131 -30.57 2.46 25.64
CA GLU A 131 -31.21 3.23 24.57
C GLU A 131 -30.72 2.89 23.15
N GLU A 132 -29.49 2.41 23.02
CA GLU A 132 -28.86 2.07 21.75
C GLU A 132 -29.31 0.71 21.22
N PHE A 133 -29.78 -0.17 22.12
CA PHE A 133 -30.40 -1.47 21.80
C PHE A 133 -31.90 -1.37 21.45
N ARG A 134 -32.47 -0.15 21.36
CA ARG A 134 -33.86 0.01 20.91
C ARG A 134 -34.02 -0.45 19.46
N GLU A 135 -35.07 -1.22 19.21
CA GLU A 135 -35.35 -1.84 17.91
C GLU A 135 -35.35 -0.84 16.75
N GLU A 136 -35.86 0.38 16.95
CA GLU A 136 -35.85 1.43 15.92
C GLU A 136 -34.43 1.86 15.49
N ARG A 137 -33.51 2.03 16.45
CA ARG A 137 -32.12 2.38 16.16
C ARG A 137 -31.38 1.20 15.52
N LEU A 138 -31.63 -0.01 16.00
CA LEU A 138 -31.07 -1.25 15.42
C LEU A 138 -31.55 -1.46 13.98
N MET A 139 -32.82 -1.19 13.68
CA MET A 139 -33.37 -1.30 12.33
C MET A 139 -32.79 -0.25 11.40
N LYS A 140 -32.58 0.99 11.88
CA LYS A 140 -31.89 2.04 11.13
C LYS A 140 -30.43 1.69 10.86
N ALA A 141 -29.72 1.18 11.87
CA ALA A 141 -28.33 0.73 11.73
C ALA A 141 -28.23 -0.47 10.77
N LYS A 142 -29.10 -1.47 10.89
CA LYS A 142 -29.20 -2.61 9.96
C LYS A 142 -29.45 -2.14 8.52
N THR A 143 -30.39 -1.22 8.32
CA THR A 143 -30.69 -0.67 6.99
C THR A 143 -29.48 0.06 6.40
N TRP A 144 -28.76 0.82 7.23
CA TRP A 144 -27.55 1.51 6.82
C TRP A 144 -26.41 0.54 6.47
N ILE A 145 -26.19 -0.49 7.28
CA ILE A 145 -25.17 -1.53 7.05
C ILE A 145 -25.51 -2.35 5.80
N VAL A 146 -26.78 -2.69 5.57
CA VAL A 146 -27.17 -3.41 4.35
C VAL A 146 -27.00 -2.53 3.10
N LYS A 147 -27.25 -1.22 3.22
CA LYS A 147 -27.15 -0.28 2.10
C LYS A 147 -25.72 0.14 1.76
N TRP A 148 -24.86 0.29 2.77
CA TRP A 148 -23.54 0.91 2.64
C TRP A 148 -22.40 0.12 3.27
N GLY A 149 -22.71 -0.90 4.08
CA GLY A 149 -21.71 -1.74 4.69
C GLY A 149 -21.05 -2.64 3.65
N PRO A 150 -19.74 -2.89 3.76
CA PRO A 150 -19.06 -3.87 2.92
C PRO A 150 -19.66 -5.23 3.25
N THR A 151 -20.37 -5.81 2.29
CA THR A 151 -20.89 -7.17 2.40
C THR A 151 -19.72 -8.15 2.36
N THR A 152 -19.12 -8.40 3.52
CA THR A 152 -18.27 -9.57 3.73
C THR A 152 -19.17 -10.79 3.73
N LYS A 153 -19.34 -11.37 2.54
CA LYS A 153 -19.61 -12.80 2.40
C LYS A 153 -18.31 -13.57 2.62
#